data_AF-A0A2E4HHW2-F1
#
_entry.id   AF-A0A2E4HHW2-F1
#
_cell.length_a   1.000
_cell.length_b   1.000
_cell.length_c   1.000
_cell.angle_alpha   90.00
_cell.angle_beta   90.00
_cell.angle_gamma   90.00
#
_symmetry.space_group_name_H-M   'P 1'
#
loop_
_entity.id
_entity.type
_entity.pdbx_description
1 polymer ?
#
loop_
_entity_poly.entity_id
_entity_poly.type
_entity_poly.pdbx_seq_one_letter_code
_entity_poly.pdbx_strand_id
1 'polypeptide(L)'
;MSCSKEDDTMTSGSGDLVESNGIAATELESYQGDIGVLIQTQSLIQKGYQAATVSVDIEASSGNYNTTLTVDEFTHIAPYKLVLDELSEASKNELMDGVPMSLSVRDQNGLTVFEQDLSVVSFSQSGTEITLNTTHLEYQNSSPEFRAAMPHFIQTVDAGGNYSNLVVEKSASSGSSSTILAEAPSSFDDAIENHQYYIVPFLQEAGVYVIYNRQTSRYIATADSNSVLTQNGSLNFPAGMDGSLHPRYKFRIKREPNGFFTIRRYDNNNPYKRFDAGSGTVWISNGSGSSIQYFNFIALNIDWEITQLDTKHLQPILPAVDTSFGFNSTLVNCGSGTLTQEVGIEQNITTSQTVGWNSSISVATRNTFGAEVTVGVSAEASFFGVGASASVEASASYEFSREVTESRGRFGEATSEVSNSYFSSREVVVPSGRASLVYDAYQTYSDVVVPFVKRFRIKANEIDPSQGDAIIGILDGQTIASQFDMMQFNGVIQEIGSDFIEVSVSGYSTLDNIVDTRSEVRDVAANCEG
;
A
#
# COMPACT_ATOMS: atom_id res chain seq x y z
N MET A 1 -77.68 15.22 -63.92
CA MET A 1 -77.82 15.15 -62.45
C MET A 1 -77.32 13.76 -62.06
N SER A 2 -76.04 13.54 -61.77
CA SER A 2 -75.18 14.07 -60.69
C SER A 2 -75.47 13.47 -59.32
N CYS A 3 -74.50 12.66 -58.88
CA CYS A 3 -74.03 12.34 -57.53
C CYS A 3 -74.88 11.50 -56.58
N SER A 4 -74.46 10.24 -56.41
CA SER A 4 -74.45 9.56 -55.11
C SER A 4 -73.01 9.15 -54.80
N LYS A 5 -72.47 9.74 -53.72
CA LYS A 5 -71.21 9.36 -53.08
C LYS A 5 -71.40 7.98 -52.45
N GLU A 6 -70.53 7.04 -52.80
CA GLU A 6 -70.20 5.94 -51.91
C GLU A 6 -68.77 6.23 -51.43
N ASP A 7 -68.66 6.52 -50.14
CA ASP A 7 -67.39 6.58 -49.43
C ASP A 7 -66.82 5.16 -49.44
N ASP A 8 -65.84 4.92 -50.31
CA ASP A 8 -64.91 3.81 -50.16
C ASP A 8 -64.11 4.09 -48.89
N THR A 9 -64.43 3.34 -47.84
CA THR A 9 -63.60 3.19 -46.65
C THR A 9 -62.20 2.76 -47.07
N MET A 10 -61.26 3.71 -47.09
CA MET A 10 -59.85 3.36 -46.95
C MET A 10 -59.68 2.72 -45.58
N THR A 11 -59.58 1.40 -45.55
CA THR A 11 -58.91 0.69 -44.46
C THR A 11 -57.48 1.20 -44.39
N SER A 12 -57.27 2.19 -43.53
CA SER A 12 -55.98 2.47 -42.92
C SER A 12 -55.53 1.19 -42.23
N GLY A 13 -54.68 0.40 -42.88
CA GLY A 13 -53.88 -0.58 -42.14
C GLY A 13 -53.03 0.22 -41.16
N SER A 14 -53.40 0.22 -39.88
CA SER A 14 -52.51 0.71 -38.83
C SER A 14 -51.37 -0.30 -38.75
N GLY A 15 -50.33 -0.06 -39.56
CA GLY A 15 -49.07 -0.76 -39.39
C GLY A 15 -48.44 -0.20 -38.13
N ASP A 16 -48.33 -1.01 -37.09
CA ASP A 16 -47.35 -0.76 -36.04
C ASP A 16 -45.98 -1.23 -36.56
N LEU A 17 -44.90 -0.61 -36.08
CA LEU A 17 -43.56 -1.13 -36.37
C LEU A 17 -43.43 -2.53 -35.75
N VAL A 18 -42.95 -3.48 -36.55
CA VAL A 18 -42.65 -4.82 -36.04
C VAL A 18 -41.22 -4.83 -35.55
N GLU A 19 -41.06 -5.12 -34.26
CA GLU A 19 -39.75 -5.35 -33.66
C GLU A 19 -39.26 -6.76 -33.97
N SER A 20 -38.02 -6.85 -34.42
CA SER A 20 -37.33 -8.10 -34.72
C SER A 20 -35.92 -8.09 -34.13
N ASN A 21 -35.21 -9.22 -34.21
CA ASN A 21 -33.92 -9.38 -33.55
C ASN A 21 -32.94 -8.23 -33.88
N GLY A 22 -32.29 -7.72 -32.83
CA GLY A 22 -31.18 -6.79 -32.94
C GLY A 22 -29.85 -7.50 -33.23
N ILE A 23 -28.74 -6.88 -32.84
CA ILE A 23 -27.37 -7.43 -33.02
C ILE A 23 -26.89 -8.22 -31.81
N ALA A 24 -25.98 -9.17 -32.02
CA ALA A 24 -25.27 -9.83 -30.93
C ALA A 24 -24.15 -8.95 -30.37
N ALA A 25 -23.82 -9.12 -29.08
CA ALA A 25 -22.70 -8.42 -28.44
C ALA A 25 -21.36 -8.67 -29.15
N THR A 26 -21.16 -9.87 -29.72
CA THR A 26 -19.97 -10.23 -30.50
C THR A 26 -19.85 -9.51 -31.85
N GLU A 27 -20.91 -8.83 -32.30
CA GLU A 27 -20.85 -7.97 -33.49
C GLU A 27 -20.31 -6.57 -33.17
N LEU A 28 -20.15 -6.24 -31.88
CA LEU A 28 -19.47 -5.04 -31.41
C LEU A 28 -18.04 -5.39 -31.02
N GLU A 29 -17.10 -4.51 -31.37
CA GLU A 29 -15.71 -4.66 -30.99
C GLU A 29 -15.58 -4.53 -29.47
N SER A 30 -15.02 -5.54 -28.81
CA SER A 30 -14.89 -5.59 -27.35
C SER A 30 -13.48 -5.98 -26.95
N TYR A 31 -12.93 -5.28 -25.97
CA TYR A 31 -11.63 -5.58 -25.41
C TYR A 31 -11.69 -6.85 -24.55
N GLN A 32 -10.95 -7.90 -24.93
CA GLN A 32 -10.96 -9.16 -24.18
C GLN A 32 -10.20 -9.08 -22.83
N GLY A 33 -9.54 -7.96 -22.55
CA GLY A 33 -8.79 -7.76 -21.32
C GLY A 33 -7.32 -8.16 -21.42
N ASP A 34 -6.65 -7.96 -20.30
CA ASP A 34 -5.26 -8.35 -20.05
C ASP A 34 -5.21 -9.40 -18.95
N ILE A 35 -4.16 -10.23 -18.99
CA ILE A 35 -3.72 -11.02 -17.84
C ILE A 35 -2.30 -10.63 -17.46
N GLY A 36 -1.96 -10.73 -16.19
CA GLY A 36 -0.64 -10.28 -15.76
C GLY A 36 -0.30 -10.54 -14.31
N VAL A 37 0.84 -9.99 -13.92
CA VAL A 37 1.37 -10.00 -12.56
C VAL A 37 1.90 -8.63 -12.18
N LEU A 38 1.80 -8.28 -10.89
CA LEU A 38 2.32 -7.05 -10.30
C LEU A 38 3.44 -7.40 -9.32
N ILE A 39 4.68 -7.20 -9.72
CA ILE A 39 5.84 -7.57 -8.89
C ILE A 39 6.17 -6.41 -7.94
N GLN A 40 5.95 -6.62 -6.65
CA GLN A 40 6.12 -5.64 -5.57
C GLN A 40 7.57 -5.65 -5.06
N THR A 41 8.33 -4.59 -5.35
CA THR A 41 9.74 -4.45 -4.92
C THR A 41 9.91 -3.62 -3.65
N GLN A 42 8.81 -3.11 -3.08
CA GLN A 42 8.80 -2.24 -1.90
C GLN A 42 9.61 -2.81 -0.72
N SER A 43 9.56 -4.12 -0.48
CA SER A 43 10.25 -4.79 0.62
C SER A 43 11.78 -4.78 0.50
N LEU A 44 12.33 -4.58 -0.70
CA LEU A 44 13.77 -4.37 -0.93
C LEU A 44 14.17 -2.94 -0.58
N ILE A 45 13.35 -1.97 -0.99
CA ILE A 45 13.61 -0.54 -0.80
C ILE A 45 13.50 -0.16 0.67
N GLN A 46 12.55 -0.77 1.40
CA GLN A 46 12.48 -0.70 2.87
C GLN A 46 13.77 -1.14 3.56
N LYS A 47 14.54 -2.03 2.93
CA LYS A 47 15.84 -2.51 3.44
C LYS A 47 17.02 -1.68 2.94
N GLY A 48 16.77 -0.63 2.15
CA GLY A 48 17.77 0.27 1.58
C GLY A 48 18.34 -0.20 0.24
N TYR A 49 17.77 -1.23 -0.40
CA TYR A 49 18.21 -1.67 -1.73
C TYR A 49 17.43 -0.95 -2.81
N GLN A 50 18.12 -0.46 -3.84
CA GLN A 50 17.46 0.12 -5.01
C GLN A 50 17.02 -0.98 -5.97
N ALA A 51 15.81 -0.86 -6.50
CA ALA A 51 15.26 -1.71 -7.54
C ALA A 51 14.93 -0.85 -8.77
N ALA A 52 15.58 -1.12 -9.90
CA ALA A 52 15.36 -0.39 -11.15
C ALA A 52 14.70 -1.27 -12.21
N THR A 53 15.10 -2.54 -12.28
CA THR A 53 14.52 -3.48 -13.24
C THR A 53 14.34 -4.87 -12.62
N VAL A 54 13.36 -5.62 -13.11
CA VAL A 54 13.18 -7.03 -12.78
C VAL A 54 13.26 -7.85 -14.06
N SER A 55 14.25 -8.74 -14.14
CA SER A 55 14.25 -9.79 -15.17
C SER A 55 13.34 -10.92 -14.72
N VAL A 56 12.43 -11.32 -15.60
CA VAL A 56 11.41 -12.34 -15.37
C VAL A 56 11.64 -13.46 -16.38
N ASP A 57 11.94 -14.65 -15.87
CA ASP A 57 12.07 -15.87 -16.67
C ASP A 57 10.88 -16.79 -16.36
N ILE A 58 10.13 -17.18 -17.39
CA ILE A 58 8.88 -17.91 -17.27
C ILE A 58 9.02 -19.26 -17.96
N GLU A 59 8.83 -20.34 -17.20
CA GLU A 59 8.93 -21.70 -17.72
C GLU A 59 7.58 -22.18 -18.30
N ALA A 60 7.17 -21.58 -19.43
CA ALA A 60 5.97 -21.97 -20.16
C ALA A 60 6.29 -22.92 -21.32
N SER A 61 5.42 -23.89 -21.57
CA SER A 61 5.53 -24.82 -22.70
C SER A 61 4.93 -24.27 -23.99
N SER A 62 3.96 -23.35 -23.88
CA SER A 62 3.25 -22.75 -25.02
C SER A 62 4.03 -21.64 -25.74
N GLY A 63 5.08 -21.07 -25.12
CA GLY A 63 5.83 -19.95 -25.69
C GLY A 63 6.95 -19.43 -24.79
N ASN A 64 7.68 -18.43 -25.29
CA ASN A 64 8.69 -17.70 -24.51
C ASN A 64 8.10 -16.36 -24.06
N TYR A 65 7.96 -16.18 -22.75
CA TYR A 65 7.40 -14.98 -22.13
C TYR A 65 8.42 -14.24 -21.26
N ASN A 66 9.71 -14.56 -21.41
CA ASN A 66 10.77 -13.94 -20.62
C ASN A 66 10.92 -12.47 -21.01
N THR A 67 11.08 -11.60 -20.01
CA THR A 67 11.16 -10.16 -20.24
C THR A 67 11.97 -9.47 -19.16
N THR A 68 12.30 -8.20 -19.40
CA THR A 68 12.84 -7.31 -18.36
C THR A 68 11.90 -6.14 -18.20
N LEU A 69 11.39 -5.99 -16.99
CA LEU A 69 10.42 -4.97 -16.61
C LEU A 69 11.15 -3.83 -15.92
N THR A 70 10.69 -2.60 -16.17
CA THR A 70 11.11 -1.44 -15.39
C THR A 70 10.28 -1.39 -14.12
N VAL A 71 10.94 -1.13 -12.98
CA VAL A 71 10.27 -0.84 -11.72
C VAL A 71 9.84 0.62 -11.75
N ASP A 72 8.57 0.89 -11.55
CA ASP A 72 8.08 2.25 -11.41
C ASP A 72 8.66 2.90 -10.14
N GLU A 73 9.29 4.06 -10.29
CA GLU A 73 10.10 4.69 -9.23
C GLU A 73 9.29 5.18 -8.03
N PHE A 74 7.98 5.35 -8.17
CA PHE A 74 7.11 5.83 -7.10
C PHE A 74 6.33 4.70 -6.44
N THR A 75 5.73 3.84 -7.25
CA THR A 75 4.92 2.72 -6.77
C THR A 75 5.76 1.52 -6.34
N HIS A 76 7.00 1.42 -6.84
CA HIS A 76 7.91 0.29 -6.62
C HIS A 76 7.36 -1.03 -7.12
N ILE A 77 6.49 -0.95 -8.14
CA ILE A 77 5.85 -2.09 -8.80
C ILE A 77 6.43 -2.22 -10.20
N ALA A 78 6.73 -3.45 -10.60
CA ALA A 78 7.01 -3.81 -11.99
C ALA A 78 5.80 -4.59 -12.55
N PRO A 79 4.91 -3.94 -13.31
CA PRO A 79 3.77 -4.62 -13.92
C PRO A 79 4.20 -5.40 -15.15
N TYR A 80 3.74 -6.66 -15.26
CA TYR A 80 3.81 -7.43 -16.48
C TYR A 80 2.41 -7.76 -16.97
N LYS A 81 2.10 -7.33 -18.19
CA LYS A 81 0.78 -7.52 -18.81
C LYS A 81 0.90 -8.20 -20.16
N LEU A 82 -0.07 -9.05 -20.46
CA LEU A 82 -0.25 -9.73 -21.74
C LEU A 82 -1.69 -9.53 -22.20
N VAL A 83 -1.85 -9.04 -23.43
CA VAL A 83 -3.17 -8.81 -24.03
C VAL A 83 -3.78 -10.15 -24.43
N LEU A 84 -5.00 -10.45 -23.98
CA LEU A 84 -5.61 -11.76 -24.21
C LEU A 84 -5.82 -12.06 -25.70
N ASP A 85 -6.12 -11.05 -26.51
CA ASP A 85 -6.32 -11.22 -27.97
C ASP A 85 -5.06 -11.64 -28.73
N GLU A 86 -3.88 -11.42 -28.16
CA GLU A 86 -2.60 -11.80 -28.76
C GLU A 86 -2.16 -13.22 -28.37
N LEU A 87 -2.87 -13.87 -27.44
CA LEU A 87 -2.52 -15.19 -26.91
C LEU A 87 -3.33 -16.31 -27.58
N SER A 88 -2.67 -17.44 -27.82
CA SER A 88 -3.37 -18.67 -28.19
C SER A 88 -4.17 -19.23 -27.01
N GLU A 89 -5.26 -19.98 -27.27
CA GLU A 89 -6.04 -20.63 -26.20
C GLU A 89 -5.19 -21.56 -25.32
N ALA A 90 -4.18 -22.22 -25.88
CA ALA A 90 -3.25 -23.04 -25.10
C ALA A 90 -2.40 -22.18 -24.15
N SER A 91 -1.93 -21.04 -24.63
CA SER A 91 -1.16 -20.06 -23.83
C SER A 91 -2.00 -19.43 -22.73
N LYS A 92 -3.25 -19.04 -23.03
CA LYS A 92 -4.18 -18.48 -22.05
C LYS A 92 -4.39 -19.45 -20.89
N ASN A 93 -4.77 -20.69 -21.21
CA ASN A 93 -5.02 -21.71 -20.19
C ASN A 93 -3.76 -22.01 -19.37
N GLU A 94 -2.59 -22.19 -20.01
CA GLU A 94 -1.36 -22.47 -19.28
C GLU A 94 -0.94 -21.34 -18.33
N LEU A 95 -0.99 -20.08 -18.78
CA LEU A 95 -0.59 -18.93 -17.97
C LEU A 95 -1.60 -18.66 -16.83
N MET A 96 -2.90 -18.86 -17.08
CA MET A 96 -3.94 -18.69 -16.06
C MET A 96 -3.95 -19.83 -15.03
N ASP A 97 -3.70 -21.08 -15.45
CA ASP A 97 -3.56 -22.24 -14.55
C ASP A 97 -2.30 -22.11 -13.68
N GLY A 98 -1.24 -21.54 -14.25
CA GLY A 98 -0.04 -21.08 -13.55
C GLY A 98 1.23 -21.80 -13.96
N VAL A 99 2.33 -21.05 -13.95
CA VAL A 99 3.65 -21.49 -14.45
C VAL A 99 4.77 -21.16 -13.47
N PRO A 100 5.87 -21.92 -13.44
CA PRO A 100 7.06 -21.55 -12.69
C PRO A 100 7.66 -20.24 -13.23
N MET A 101 8.18 -19.43 -12.32
CA MET A 101 8.74 -18.11 -12.63
C MET A 101 9.98 -17.84 -11.78
N SER A 102 11.04 -17.34 -12.40
CA SER A 102 12.25 -16.86 -11.73
C SER A 102 12.36 -15.34 -11.88
N LEU A 103 12.68 -14.66 -10.78
CA LEU A 103 12.80 -13.21 -10.70
C LEU A 103 14.24 -12.82 -10.33
N SER A 104 14.84 -11.91 -11.08
CA SER A 104 16.14 -11.30 -10.75
C SER A 104 16.01 -9.78 -10.76
N VAL A 105 16.08 -9.17 -9.57
CA VAL A 105 15.96 -7.72 -9.38
C VAL A 105 17.33 -7.08 -9.48
N ARG A 106 17.45 -6.00 -10.26
CA ARG A 106 18.69 -5.27 -10.49
C ARG A 106 18.57 -3.79 -10.14
N ASP A 107 19.67 -3.22 -9.68
CA ASP A 107 19.81 -1.79 -9.41
C ASP A 107 20.00 -0.97 -10.70
N GLN A 108 20.16 0.36 -10.56
CA GLN A 108 20.38 1.28 -11.69
C GLN A 108 21.69 1.01 -12.45
N ASN A 109 22.64 0.30 -11.85
CA ASN A 109 23.92 -0.07 -12.48
C ASN A 109 23.86 -1.46 -13.15
N GLY A 110 22.72 -2.15 -13.07
CA GLY A 110 22.53 -3.50 -13.60
C GLY A 110 23.08 -4.61 -12.69
N LEU A 111 23.43 -4.31 -11.44
CA LEU A 111 23.87 -5.30 -10.46
C LEU A 111 22.64 -6.01 -9.86
N THR A 112 22.66 -7.34 -9.84
CA THR A 112 21.62 -8.12 -9.16
C THR A 112 21.68 -7.88 -7.65
N VAL A 113 20.55 -7.41 -7.10
CA VAL A 113 20.39 -7.15 -5.66
C VAL A 113 19.56 -8.23 -4.96
N PHE A 114 18.73 -8.95 -5.69
CA PHE A 114 17.86 -10.00 -5.15
C PHE A 114 17.40 -10.98 -6.22
N GLU A 115 17.23 -12.24 -5.85
CA GLU A 115 16.69 -13.29 -6.73
C GLU A 115 15.68 -14.15 -5.97
N GLN A 116 14.65 -14.61 -6.67
CA GLN A 116 13.61 -15.48 -6.11
C GLN A 116 13.00 -16.37 -7.19
N ASP A 117 12.90 -17.66 -6.89
CA ASP A 117 12.16 -18.63 -7.70
C ASP A 117 10.77 -18.88 -7.10
N LEU A 118 9.77 -18.94 -7.97
CA LEU A 118 8.37 -19.18 -7.66
C LEU A 118 7.91 -20.44 -8.40
N SER A 119 7.37 -21.41 -7.67
CA SER A 119 7.05 -22.72 -8.24
C SER A 119 5.85 -22.69 -9.19
N VAL A 120 4.83 -21.90 -8.88
CA VAL A 120 3.60 -21.75 -9.69
C VAL A 120 3.07 -20.34 -9.47
N VAL A 121 2.89 -19.60 -10.56
CA VAL A 121 2.29 -18.27 -10.58
C VAL A 121 1.22 -18.23 -11.66
N SER A 122 -0.03 -18.01 -11.24
CA SER A 122 -1.17 -17.81 -12.14
C SER A 122 -1.24 -16.35 -12.58
N PHE A 123 -1.48 -16.11 -13.86
CA PHE A 123 -1.72 -14.79 -14.42
C PHE A 123 -3.23 -14.53 -14.39
N SER A 124 -3.67 -13.47 -13.72
CA SER A 124 -5.09 -13.14 -13.60
C SER A 124 -5.46 -11.86 -14.37
N GLN A 125 -6.74 -11.75 -14.70
CA GLN A 125 -7.37 -10.46 -14.99
C GLN A 125 -7.27 -9.59 -13.71
N SER A 126 -7.02 -8.29 -13.88
CA SER A 126 -6.65 -7.35 -12.79
C SER A 126 -5.29 -7.59 -12.13
N GLY A 127 -4.55 -8.62 -12.55
CA GLY A 127 -3.17 -8.89 -12.15
C GLY A 127 -3.00 -9.63 -10.83
N THR A 128 -2.07 -10.59 -10.81
CA THR A 128 -1.68 -11.29 -9.58
C THR A 128 -0.56 -10.53 -8.87
N GLU A 129 -0.78 -10.16 -7.61
CA GLU A 129 0.27 -9.52 -6.80
C GLU A 129 1.34 -10.53 -6.37
N ILE A 130 2.61 -10.18 -6.60
CA ILE A 130 3.77 -10.96 -6.18
C ILE A 130 4.60 -10.12 -5.21
N THR A 131 4.68 -10.55 -3.95
CA THR A 131 5.55 -9.92 -2.95
C THR A 131 6.87 -10.66 -2.82
N LEU A 132 7.98 -9.93 -2.92
CA LEU A 132 9.32 -10.50 -2.76
C LEU A 132 9.60 -10.92 -1.30
N ASN A 133 10.11 -12.13 -1.11
CA ASN A 133 10.46 -12.64 0.22
C ASN A 133 11.86 -12.18 0.66
N THR A 134 11.93 -11.00 1.27
CA THR A 134 13.20 -10.38 1.69
C THR A 134 13.60 -10.69 3.14
N THR A 135 12.96 -11.68 3.78
CA THR A 135 13.15 -11.98 5.22
C THR A 135 14.60 -12.27 5.64
N HIS A 136 15.40 -12.81 4.72
CA HIS A 136 16.82 -13.13 4.96
C HIS A 136 17.79 -11.98 4.66
N LEU A 137 17.31 -10.91 4.02
CA LEU A 137 18.15 -9.79 3.60
C LEU A 137 18.39 -8.83 4.77
N GLU A 138 19.65 -8.46 5.02
CA GLU A 138 19.99 -7.45 6.04
C GLU A 138 19.55 -6.05 5.60
N TYR A 139 19.34 -5.13 6.53
CA TYR A 139 19.14 -3.71 6.20
C TYR A 139 20.49 -3.05 5.89
N GLN A 140 20.58 -2.28 4.79
CA GLN A 140 21.80 -1.53 4.46
C GLN A 140 22.13 -0.50 5.55
N ASN A 141 21.12 0.24 6.01
CA ASN A 141 21.24 1.06 7.21
C ASN A 141 20.68 0.30 8.41
N SER A 142 21.57 -0.33 9.17
CA SER A 142 21.20 -1.13 10.34
C SER A 142 21.39 -0.39 11.67
N SER A 143 22.00 0.80 11.67
CA SER A 143 22.23 1.58 12.90
C SER A 143 21.26 2.76 12.97
N PRO A 144 20.42 2.85 14.01
CA PRO A 144 19.50 3.97 14.16
C PRO A 144 20.22 5.25 14.63
N GLU A 145 19.67 6.41 14.31
CA GLU A 145 20.11 7.68 14.87
C GLU A 145 19.24 8.12 16.04
N PHE A 146 19.90 8.63 17.08
CA PHE A 146 19.26 9.12 18.29
C PHE A 146 19.71 10.54 18.59
N ARG A 147 18.74 11.38 18.95
CA ARG A 147 19.01 12.68 19.56
C ARG A 147 19.35 12.50 21.04
N ALA A 148 20.55 12.92 21.42
CA ALA A 148 21.11 12.69 22.76
C ALA A 148 20.28 13.28 23.92
N ALA A 149 19.52 14.34 23.66
CA ALA A 149 18.70 15.03 24.64
C ALA A 149 17.27 14.46 24.77
N MET A 150 16.92 13.44 23.99
CA MET A 150 15.56 12.90 23.93
C MET A 150 15.43 11.63 24.79
N PRO A 151 14.52 11.58 25.77
CA PRO A 151 14.30 10.39 26.59
C PRO A 151 13.47 9.35 25.84
N HIS A 152 13.86 8.09 25.96
CA HIS A 152 13.18 6.95 25.35
C HIS A 152 12.77 5.92 26.41
N PHE A 153 11.60 5.34 26.24
CA PHE A 153 11.26 4.06 26.85
C PHE A 153 11.90 2.95 26.01
N ILE A 154 12.58 2.01 26.67
CA ILE A 154 13.11 0.82 26.01
C ILE A 154 12.09 -0.30 26.22
N GLN A 155 11.18 -0.45 25.26
CA GLN A 155 10.13 -1.46 25.26
C GLN A 155 10.68 -2.82 24.83
N THR A 156 10.28 -3.89 25.51
CA THR A 156 10.63 -5.24 25.11
C THR A 156 9.66 -5.78 24.07
N VAL A 157 10.23 -6.40 23.03
CA VAL A 157 9.49 -7.04 21.93
C VAL A 157 9.85 -8.51 21.91
N ASP A 158 8.85 -9.39 21.84
CA ASP A 158 9.10 -10.82 21.79
C ASP A 158 9.66 -11.27 20.43
N ALA A 159 10.07 -12.53 20.32
CA ALA A 159 10.62 -13.07 19.08
C ALA A 159 9.59 -13.18 17.94
N GLY A 160 8.29 -13.17 18.26
CA GLY A 160 7.20 -13.15 17.29
C GLY A 160 6.85 -11.74 16.79
N GLY A 161 7.48 -10.71 17.37
CA GLY A 161 7.21 -9.32 17.03
C GLY A 161 5.98 -8.73 17.71
N ASN A 162 5.47 -9.36 18.77
CA ASN A 162 4.36 -8.81 19.53
C ASN A 162 4.87 -7.73 20.49
N TYR A 163 4.23 -6.57 20.42
CA TYR A 163 4.46 -5.47 21.36
C TYR A 163 3.75 -5.75 22.68
N SER A 164 4.44 -5.49 23.78
CA SER A 164 3.87 -5.54 25.13
C SER A 164 3.95 -4.16 25.79
N ASN A 165 3.23 -3.95 26.90
CA ASN A 165 3.42 -2.75 27.71
C ASN A 165 4.65 -2.83 28.63
N LEU A 166 5.56 -3.79 28.39
CA LEU A 166 6.72 -4.03 29.23
C LEU A 166 7.92 -3.23 28.74
N VAL A 167 8.62 -2.60 29.68
CA VAL A 167 9.80 -1.78 29.42
C VAL A 167 10.96 -2.19 30.34
N VAL A 168 12.16 -1.76 29.97
CA VAL A 168 13.34 -1.87 30.82
C VAL A 168 13.21 -0.89 32.00
N GLU A 169 13.09 -1.39 33.21
CA GLU A 169 13.03 -0.60 34.43
C GLU A 169 14.35 -0.64 35.20
N LYS A 170 14.72 0.52 35.76
CA LYS A 170 15.61 0.61 36.92
C LYS A 170 14.79 0.57 38.21
N SER A 171 14.87 -0.52 38.98
CA SER A 171 14.13 -0.63 40.24
C SER A 171 14.52 0.47 41.24
N ALA A 172 13.53 1.06 41.92
CA ALA A 172 13.63 2.31 42.67
C ALA A 172 14.64 2.33 43.85
N SER A 173 15.05 1.18 44.40
CA SER A 173 15.75 1.10 45.71
C SER A 173 17.28 1.30 45.69
N SER A 174 17.91 1.53 44.53
CA SER A 174 19.35 1.28 44.37
C SER A 174 20.21 2.53 44.06
N GLY A 175 20.06 3.58 44.86
CA GLY A 175 20.74 4.87 44.67
C GLY A 175 22.27 4.84 44.71
N SER A 176 22.95 3.71 44.93
CA SER A 176 24.43 3.62 45.04
C SER A 176 25.07 2.27 44.68
N SER A 177 24.29 1.22 44.40
CA SER A 177 24.80 -0.11 44.00
C SER A 177 24.55 -0.39 42.52
N SER A 178 25.38 -1.25 41.93
CA SER A 178 25.09 -1.82 40.61
C SER A 178 23.76 -2.58 40.69
N THR A 179 22.81 -2.23 39.83
CA THR A 179 21.43 -2.74 39.87
C THR A 179 21.16 -3.56 38.63
N ILE A 180 20.67 -4.77 38.77
CA ILE A 180 20.19 -5.54 37.62
C ILE A 180 18.94 -4.86 37.08
N LEU A 181 18.90 -4.58 35.78
CA LEU A 181 17.70 -4.05 35.14
C LEU A 181 16.66 -5.16 35.05
N ALA A 182 15.39 -4.80 35.23
CA ALA A 182 14.29 -5.73 35.19
C ALA A 182 13.26 -5.29 34.16
N GLU A 183 12.43 -6.22 33.73
CA GLU A 183 11.25 -5.91 32.93
C GLU A 183 10.09 -5.49 33.84
N ALA A 184 9.40 -4.40 33.50
CA ALA A 184 8.26 -3.91 34.27
C ALA A 184 7.14 -3.39 33.35
N PRO A 185 5.86 -3.52 33.76
CA PRO A 185 4.76 -2.89 33.04
C PRO A 185 4.87 -1.37 33.12
N SER A 186 4.58 -0.71 32.01
CA SER A 186 4.60 0.73 31.85
C SER A 186 3.26 1.22 31.30
N SER A 187 2.79 2.34 31.83
CA SER A 187 1.75 3.17 31.20
C SER A 187 2.33 4.13 30.17
N PHE A 188 3.66 4.11 29.95
CA PHE A 188 4.39 5.07 29.14
C PHE A 188 4.19 6.54 29.57
N ASP A 189 4.06 6.75 30.88
CA ASP A 189 3.97 8.07 31.49
C ASP A 189 5.37 8.71 31.61
N ASP A 190 5.55 9.93 31.10
CA ASP A 190 6.81 10.68 31.15
C ASP A 190 7.20 11.10 32.56
N ALA A 191 6.27 11.13 33.51
CA ALA A 191 6.60 11.35 34.91
C ALA A 191 7.39 10.17 35.51
N ILE A 192 7.34 8.99 34.89
CA ILE A 192 8.02 7.78 35.38
C ILE A 192 9.45 7.73 34.84
N GLU A 193 10.35 8.51 35.44
CA GLU A 193 11.72 8.69 34.96
C GLU A 193 12.62 7.44 35.11
N ASN A 194 12.26 6.49 35.96
CA ASN A 194 13.00 5.23 36.13
C ASN A 194 12.76 4.22 34.98
N HIS A 195 11.80 4.49 34.08
CA HIS A 195 11.53 3.73 32.85
C HIS A 195 12.16 4.37 31.61
N GLN A 196 12.78 5.54 31.75
CA GLN A 196 13.26 6.35 30.64
C GLN A 196 14.78 6.44 30.61
N TYR A 197 15.33 6.44 29.40
CA TYR A 197 16.77 6.44 29.14
C TYR A 197 17.11 7.42 28.03
N TYR A 198 18.26 8.05 28.17
CA TYR A 198 18.90 8.76 27.07
C TYR A 198 19.87 7.83 26.37
N ILE A 199 19.85 7.88 25.04
CA ILE A 199 20.73 7.11 24.16
C ILE A 199 21.59 8.12 23.42
N VAL A 200 22.90 8.10 23.67
CA VAL A 200 23.81 9.11 23.16
C VAL A 200 24.85 8.46 22.27
N PRO A 201 25.05 8.93 21.03
CA PRO A 201 26.11 8.44 20.17
C PRO A 201 27.47 8.74 20.81
N PHE A 202 28.35 7.74 20.82
CA PHE A 202 29.72 7.88 21.29
C PHE A 202 30.56 8.43 20.14
N LEU A 203 30.73 9.76 20.08
CA LEU A 203 31.23 10.49 18.90
C LEU A 203 32.57 9.99 18.34
N GLN A 204 33.40 9.30 19.12
CA GLN A 204 34.66 8.73 18.64
C GLN A 204 34.48 7.46 17.80
N GLU A 205 33.30 6.80 17.85
CA GLU A 205 33.04 5.50 17.25
C GLU A 205 31.62 5.43 16.65
N ALA A 206 31.52 5.39 15.32
CA ALA A 206 30.23 5.32 14.62
C ALA A 206 29.44 4.05 14.98
N GLY A 207 28.12 4.18 15.15
CA GLY A 207 27.22 3.08 15.52
C GLY A 207 27.39 2.57 16.95
N VAL A 208 28.11 3.30 17.80
CA VAL A 208 28.30 2.99 19.22
C VAL A 208 27.55 4.01 20.06
N TYR A 209 26.83 3.52 21.07
CA TYR A 209 25.99 4.33 21.95
C TYR A 209 26.35 4.09 23.40
N VAL A 210 26.13 5.11 24.21
CA VAL A 210 26.01 4.99 25.66
C VAL A 210 24.55 5.18 26.02
N ILE A 211 24.08 4.43 27.01
CA ILE A 211 22.70 4.49 27.49
C ILE A 211 22.77 4.88 28.95
N TYR A 212 21.98 5.86 29.39
CA TYR A 212 21.90 6.22 30.80
C TYR A 212 20.48 6.53 31.23
N ASN A 213 20.15 6.21 32.48
CA ASN A 213 18.81 6.40 33.02
C ASN A 213 18.51 7.89 33.29
N ARG A 214 17.31 8.35 32.94
CA ARG A 214 16.87 9.75 33.09
C ARG A 214 16.91 10.22 34.54
N GLN A 215 16.36 9.43 35.47
CA GLN A 215 16.26 9.79 36.88
C GLN A 215 17.62 9.94 37.58
N THR A 216 18.58 9.06 37.27
CA THR A 216 19.83 8.94 38.04
C THR A 216 21.08 9.39 37.30
N SER A 217 20.96 9.68 35.99
CA SER A 217 22.07 9.96 35.07
C SER A 217 23.15 8.87 35.03
N ARG A 218 22.84 7.65 35.49
CA ARG A 218 23.78 6.54 35.58
C ARG A 218 23.80 5.73 34.31
N TYR A 219 25.01 5.35 33.88
CA TYR A 219 25.18 4.50 32.72
C TYR A 219 24.57 3.11 32.94
N ILE A 220 23.94 2.61 31.89
CA ILE A 220 23.76 1.18 31.70
C ILE A 220 25.11 0.54 31.40
N ALA A 221 25.31 -0.66 31.90
CA ALA A 221 26.56 -1.40 31.83
C ALA A 221 26.29 -2.88 31.60
N THR A 222 27.26 -3.56 30.99
CA THR A 222 27.39 -5.00 31.09
C THR A 222 28.10 -5.34 32.39
N ALA A 223 27.55 -6.26 33.20
CA ALA A 223 28.25 -6.81 34.34
C ALA A 223 29.37 -7.77 33.89
N ASP A 224 30.59 -7.57 34.37
CA ASP A 224 31.76 -8.35 33.92
C ASP A 224 31.67 -9.84 34.31
N SER A 225 30.99 -10.17 35.41
CA SER A 225 30.93 -11.53 35.97
C SER A 225 29.97 -12.48 35.23
N ASN A 226 28.84 -11.97 34.75
CA ASN A 226 27.76 -12.78 34.18
C ASN A 226 27.16 -12.20 32.89
N SER A 227 27.71 -11.09 32.41
CA SER A 227 27.26 -10.42 31.18
C SER A 227 25.79 -9.98 31.19
N VAL A 228 25.24 -9.73 32.38
CA VAL A 228 23.88 -9.19 32.58
C VAL A 228 23.87 -7.68 32.33
N LEU A 229 22.76 -7.15 31.78
CA LEU A 229 22.49 -5.71 31.76
C LEU A 229 22.20 -5.18 33.16
N THR A 230 23.00 -4.20 33.57
CA THR A 230 22.84 -3.54 34.87
C THR A 230 22.91 -2.03 34.72
N GLN A 231 22.31 -1.28 35.62
CA GLN A 231 22.70 0.10 35.85
C GLN A 231 23.95 0.13 36.74
N ASN A 232 24.91 0.99 36.39
CA ASN A 232 26.12 1.16 37.18
C ASN A 232 25.84 1.85 38.53
N GLY A 233 26.62 1.50 39.57
CA GLY A 233 26.53 2.13 40.88
C GLY A 233 27.34 3.42 41.03
N SER A 234 28.40 3.60 40.23
CA SER A 234 29.48 4.56 40.56
C SER A 234 29.79 5.61 39.49
N LEU A 235 29.43 5.39 38.23
CA LEU A 235 29.74 6.28 37.10
C LEU A 235 28.45 6.83 36.48
N ASN A 236 28.42 8.15 36.30
CA ASN A 236 27.30 8.89 35.74
C ASN A 236 27.74 9.60 34.45
N PHE A 237 26.79 9.85 33.55
CA PHE A 237 26.99 10.71 32.39
C PHE A 237 27.28 12.16 32.85
N PRO A 238 28.18 12.91 32.17
CA PRO A 238 28.92 12.59 30.94
C PRO A 238 30.33 12.02 31.17
N ALA A 239 30.64 11.45 32.34
CA ALA A 239 32.00 10.98 32.63
C ALA A 239 32.47 9.93 31.60
N GLY A 240 33.70 10.08 31.09
CA GLY A 240 34.33 9.16 30.12
C GLY A 240 33.96 9.39 28.64
N MET A 241 33.07 10.35 28.33
CA MET A 241 32.69 10.69 26.95
C MET A 241 33.82 11.31 26.11
N ASP A 242 34.97 11.59 26.74
CA ASP A 242 36.21 12.05 26.10
C ASP A 242 37.00 10.93 25.40
N GLY A 243 36.46 9.71 25.38
CA GLY A 243 37.10 8.52 24.81
C GLY A 243 37.59 7.51 25.85
N SER A 244 37.65 7.89 27.13
CA SER A 244 38.17 7.03 28.22
C SER A 244 37.15 6.03 28.77
N LEU A 245 35.90 6.06 28.30
CA LEU A 245 34.84 5.19 28.79
C LEU A 245 35.14 3.70 28.57
N HIS A 246 35.05 2.91 29.63
CA HIS A 246 35.28 1.47 29.57
C HIS A 246 34.29 0.77 28.62
N PRO A 247 34.72 -0.24 27.83
CA PRO A 247 33.87 -0.98 26.88
C PRO A 247 32.53 -1.48 27.42
N ARG A 248 32.48 -1.81 28.72
CA ARG A 248 31.26 -2.31 29.37
C ARG A 248 30.08 -1.32 29.38
N TYR A 249 30.32 -0.03 29.19
CA TYR A 249 29.30 1.03 29.14
C TYR A 249 28.92 1.42 27.71
N LYS A 250 29.53 0.78 26.72
CA LYS A 250 29.31 1.01 25.28
C LYS A 250 28.43 -0.11 24.73
N PHE A 251 27.55 0.25 23.81
CA PHE A 251 26.61 -0.67 23.17
C PHE A 251 26.55 -0.41 21.66
N ARG A 252 26.19 -1.43 20.89
CA ARG A 252 25.71 -1.25 19.51
C ARG A 252 24.21 -1.51 19.49
N ILE A 253 23.48 -0.73 18.71
CA ILE A 253 22.07 -0.95 18.46
C ILE A 253 21.95 -1.30 16.98
N LYS A 254 21.42 -2.48 16.66
CA LYS A 254 21.33 -2.99 15.29
C LYS A 254 19.89 -3.37 14.94
N ARG A 255 19.41 -2.91 13.79
CA ARG A 255 18.18 -3.41 13.13
C ARG A 255 18.47 -4.77 12.49
N GLU A 256 17.74 -5.79 12.92
CA GLU A 256 17.84 -7.16 12.42
C GLU A 256 17.00 -7.34 11.15
N PRO A 257 17.19 -8.43 10.37
CA PRO A 257 16.43 -8.67 9.13
C PRO A 257 14.90 -8.70 9.29
N ASN A 258 14.41 -9.04 10.49
CA ASN A 258 12.98 -8.99 10.83
C ASN A 258 12.45 -7.57 11.14
N GLY A 259 13.30 -6.55 11.05
CA GLY A 259 12.94 -5.13 11.23
C GLY A 259 13.03 -4.62 12.66
N PHE A 260 13.21 -5.50 13.66
CA PHE A 260 13.33 -5.11 15.06
C PHE A 260 14.77 -4.81 15.47
N PHE A 261 14.96 -4.11 16.58
CA PHE A 261 16.28 -3.71 17.05
C PHE A 261 16.80 -4.61 18.16
N THR A 262 18.10 -4.87 18.18
CA THR A 262 18.79 -5.50 19.29
C THR A 262 19.76 -4.51 19.94
N ILE A 263 19.87 -4.60 21.26
CA ILE A 263 21.02 -4.03 21.98
C ILE A 263 22.09 -5.11 22.01
N ARG A 264 23.31 -4.74 21.63
CA ARG A 264 24.46 -5.64 21.51
C ARG A 264 25.62 -5.13 22.33
N ARG A 265 26.39 -6.06 22.89
CA ARG A 265 27.65 -5.73 23.54
C ARG A 265 28.64 -5.11 22.58
N TYR A 266 29.36 -4.11 23.05
CA TYR A 266 30.37 -3.43 22.25
C TYR A 266 31.60 -4.31 21.92
N ASP A 267 32.04 -5.20 22.82
CA ASP A 267 33.28 -5.95 22.65
C ASP A 267 33.18 -7.16 21.71
N ASN A 268 32.05 -7.85 21.71
CA ASN A 268 31.85 -9.07 20.90
C ASN A 268 30.63 -9.04 19.97
N ASN A 269 29.87 -7.94 19.97
CA ASN A 269 28.68 -7.76 19.14
C ASN A 269 27.54 -8.80 19.39
N ASN A 270 27.59 -9.52 20.52
CA ASN A 270 26.53 -10.46 20.89
C ASN A 270 25.27 -9.69 21.30
N PRO A 271 24.09 -10.02 20.74
CA PRO A 271 22.83 -9.45 21.19
C PRO A 271 22.48 -9.96 22.58
N TYR A 272 21.82 -9.11 23.36
CA TYR A 272 21.23 -9.54 24.62
C TYR A 272 20.06 -10.50 24.38
N LYS A 273 19.99 -11.49 25.26
CA LYS A 273 18.99 -12.54 25.24
C LYS A 273 18.13 -12.48 26.49
N ARG A 274 16.86 -12.83 26.34
CA ARG A 274 15.91 -12.88 27.44
C ARG A 274 16.22 -14.08 28.34
N PHE A 275 16.31 -13.87 29.65
CA PHE A 275 16.52 -14.93 30.62
C PHE A 275 15.58 -14.75 31.82
N ASP A 276 14.72 -15.75 32.04
CA ASP A 276 13.77 -15.74 33.14
C ASP A 276 14.44 -16.30 34.40
N ALA A 277 14.82 -15.41 35.30
CA ALA A 277 15.62 -15.73 36.48
C ALA A 277 14.77 -16.04 37.72
N GLY A 278 13.55 -16.57 37.60
CA GLY A 278 12.64 -16.91 38.72
C GLY A 278 12.17 -15.74 39.60
N SER A 279 12.97 -14.68 39.75
CA SER A 279 12.68 -13.40 40.42
C SER A 279 12.31 -12.29 39.43
N GLY A 280 12.19 -12.61 38.14
CA GLY A 280 11.92 -11.67 37.05
C GLY A 280 12.74 -12.00 35.80
N THR A 281 12.46 -11.27 34.72
CA THR A 281 13.22 -11.35 33.47
C THR A 281 14.42 -10.41 33.51
N VAL A 282 15.58 -10.92 33.07
CA VAL A 282 16.83 -10.18 32.91
C VAL A 282 17.41 -10.41 31.52
N TRP A 283 18.42 -9.64 31.14
CA TRP A 283 19.04 -9.71 29.81
C TRP A 283 20.52 -10.07 29.90
N ILE A 284 20.91 -11.16 29.23
CA ILE A 284 22.28 -11.69 29.22
C ILE A 284 22.83 -11.82 27.80
N SER A 285 24.08 -11.43 27.56
CA SER A 285 24.68 -11.55 26.23
C SER A 285 25.23 -12.94 25.91
N ASN A 286 25.57 -13.73 26.95
CA ASN A 286 26.30 -14.99 26.81
C ASN A 286 25.46 -16.22 27.23
N GLY A 287 24.15 -16.06 27.42
CA GLY A 287 23.26 -17.16 27.78
C GLY A 287 23.14 -18.20 26.65
N SER A 288 23.43 -19.46 26.95
CA SER A 288 23.08 -20.60 26.10
C SER A 288 21.60 -20.97 26.33
N GLY A 289 20.88 -21.30 25.25
CA GLY A 289 19.46 -21.72 25.33
C GLY A 289 18.42 -20.61 25.42
N SER A 290 18.81 -19.33 25.57
CA SER A 290 17.90 -18.18 25.56
C SER A 290 17.63 -17.64 24.15
N SER A 291 16.41 -17.13 23.92
CA SER A 291 16.05 -16.39 22.70
C SER A 291 16.61 -14.96 22.71
N ILE A 292 16.91 -14.43 21.52
CA ILE A 292 17.31 -13.03 21.34
C ILE A 292 16.17 -12.13 21.85
N GLN A 293 16.53 -11.08 22.60
CA GLN A 293 15.59 -10.03 22.98
C GLN A 293 15.61 -8.92 21.93
N TYR A 294 14.44 -8.57 21.44
CA TYR A 294 14.24 -7.40 20.61
C TYR A 294 13.75 -6.22 21.44
N PHE A 295 14.07 -5.02 20.99
CA PHE A 295 13.72 -3.79 21.67
C PHE A 295 13.08 -2.82 20.68
N ASN A 296 12.17 -2.02 21.19
CA ASN A 296 11.67 -0.81 20.55
C ASN A 296 12.03 0.40 21.43
N PHE A 297 12.34 1.53 20.81
CA PHE A 297 12.74 2.75 21.52
C PHE A 297 11.67 3.82 21.27
N ILE A 298 10.86 4.07 22.28
CA ILE A 298 9.69 4.94 22.17
C ILE A 298 10.01 6.29 22.79
N ALA A 299 10.00 7.34 21.98
CA ALA A 299 9.99 8.73 22.43
C ALA A 299 8.55 9.28 22.35
N LEU A 300 8.09 9.91 23.43
CA LEU A 300 6.73 10.47 23.54
C LEU A 300 6.71 11.98 23.63
N ASN A 301 7.87 12.61 23.53
CA ASN A 301 8.05 14.05 23.56
C ASN A 301 8.31 14.58 22.15
N ILE A 302 7.60 14.03 21.17
CA ILE A 302 7.68 14.41 19.77
C ILE A 302 6.30 14.90 19.31
N ASP A 303 6.28 16.10 18.74
CA ASP A 303 5.17 16.65 17.99
C ASP A 303 5.39 16.41 16.49
N TRP A 304 4.40 15.83 15.82
CA TRP A 304 4.51 15.37 14.44
C TRP A 304 3.68 16.25 13.51
N GLU A 305 4.29 16.72 12.43
CA GLU A 305 3.61 17.46 11.38
C GLU A 305 3.63 16.63 10.09
N ILE A 306 2.45 16.31 9.56
CA ILE A 306 2.27 15.49 8.37
C ILE A 306 1.60 16.33 7.29
N THR A 307 2.29 16.54 6.17
CA THR A 307 1.79 17.27 5.01
C THR A 307 1.60 16.31 3.83
N GLN A 308 0.44 16.34 3.20
CA GLN A 308 0.18 15.58 1.97
C GLN A 308 0.88 16.26 0.79
N LEU A 309 1.52 15.47 -0.07
CA LEU A 309 2.17 15.97 -1.28
C LEU A 309 1.33 15.62 -2.52
N ASP A 310 1.61 14.47 -3.13
CA ASP A 310 0.98 14.00 -4.36
C ASP A 310 0.54 12.53 -4.26
N THR A 311 -0.32 12.14 -5.19
CA THR A 311 -0.73 10.75 -5.42
C THR A 311 -0.25 10.33 -6.81
N LYS A 312 0.31 9.13 -6.92
CA LYS A 312 0.71 8.51 -8.18
C LYS A 312 -0.04 7.20 -8.38
N HIS A 313 -0.58 6.99 -9.58
CA HIS A 313 -1.31 5.78 -9.94
C HIS A 313 -0.49 4.97 -10.93
N LEU A 314 -0.49 3.65 -10.74
CA LEU A 314 -0.01 2.72 -11.75
C LEU A 314 -1.16 2.41 -12.70
N GLN A 315 -0.88 2.27 -14.00
CA GLN A 315 -1.89 1.81 -14.94
C GLN A 315 -2.34 0.38 -14.57
N PRO A 316 -3.66 0.11 -14.55
CA PRO A 316 -4.18 -1.20 -14.18
C PRO A 316 -3.91 -2.24 -15.27
N ILE A 317 -3.99 -3.52 -14.88
CA ILE A 317 -4.20 -4.63 -15.81
C ILE A 317 -5.72 -4.71 -16.02
N LEU A 318 -6.20 -4.41 -17.22
CA LEU A 318 -7.64 -4.28 -17.44
C LEU A 318 -8.31 -5.65 -17.55
N PRO A 319 -9.47 -5.88 -16.91
CA PRO A 319 -10.28 -7.06 -17.15
C PRO A 319 -10.95 -7.00 -18.53
N ALA A 320 -11.64 -8.07 -18.92
CA ALA A 320 -12.47 -8.05 -20.12
C ALA A 320 -13.62 -7.06 -19.97
N VAL A 321 -13.99 -6.39 -21.05
CA VAL A 321 -15.16 -5.51 -21.05
C VAL A 321 -16.43 -6.32 -21.25
N ASP A 322 -17.44 -6.09 -20.41
CA ASP A 322 -18.77 -6.69 -20.62
C ASP A 322 -19.60 -5.79 -21.54
N THR A 323 -20.33 -6.38 -22.49
CA THR A 323 -21.18 -5.64 -23.43
C THR A 323 -22.63 -5.97 -23.18
N SER A 324 -23.43 -4.96 -22.83
CA SER A 324 -24.87 -5.06 -22.62
C SER A 324 -25.63 -4.09 -23.50
N PHE A 325 -26.96 -4.27 -23.60
CA PHE A 325 -27.82 -3.42 -24.41
C PHE A 325 -28.97 -2.87 -23.57
N GLY A 326 -29.23 -1.58 -23.71
CA GLY A 326 -30.45 -0.94 -23.21
C GLY A 326 -31.59 -1.21 -24.18
N PHE A 327 -31.43 -0.78 -25.43
CA PHE A 327 -32.33 -1.07 -26.55
C PHE A 327 -31.57 -1.84 -27.63
N ASN A 328 -32.18 -2.85 -28.24
CA ASN A 328 -31.54 -3.61 -29.32
C ASN A 328 -32.60 -4.34 -30.16
N SER A 329 -33.08 -3.67 -31.21
CA SER A 329 -34.16 -4.19 -32.05
C SER A 329 -34.07 -3.66 -33.47
N THR A 330 -34.52 -4.47 -34.42
CA THR A 330 -34.73 -4.02 -35.80
C THR A 330 -36.19 -3.63 -35.96
N LEU A 331 -36.45 -2.35 -36.20
CA LEU A 331 -37.78 -1.78 -36.43
C LEU A 331 -38.15 -1.97 -37.91
N VAL A 332 -39.19 -2.74 -38.20
CA VAL A 332 -39.61 -3.07 -39.57
C VAL A 332 -40.96 -2.44 -39.90
N ASN A 333 -41.04 -1.72 -41.02
CA ASN A 333 -42.28 -1.17 -41.55
C ASN A 333 -42.69 -1.89 -42.86
N CYS A 334 -43.54 -2.91 -42.74
CA CYS A 334 -44.16 -3.57 -43.90
C CYS A 334 -45.53 -2.97 -44.30
N GLY A 335 -45.96 -1.90 -43.63
CA GLY A 335 -47.21 -1.20 -43.91
C GLY A 335 -47.09 -0.16 -45.03
N SER A 336 -48.22 0.46 -45.37
CA SER A 336 -48.25 1.60 -46.30
C SER A 336 -48.11 2.91 -45.53
N GLY A 337 -47.10 3.71 -45.88
CA GLY A 337 -46.78 4.99 -45.21
C GLY A 337 -45.57 4.91 -44.29
N THR A 338 -45.05 6.07 -43.90
CA THR A 338 -43.91 6.18 -42.98
C THR A 338 -44.40 6.05 -41.54
N LEU A 339 -43.73 5.22 -40.75
CA LEU A 339 -43.99 5.03 -39.32
C LEU A 339 -42.83 5.59 -38.51
N THR A 340 -43.12 5.98 -37.27
CA THR A 340 -42.15 6.61 -36.38
C THR A 340 -42.31 6.07 -34.97
N GLN A 341 -41.21 5.78 -34.29
CA GLN A 341 -41.19 5.31 -32.90
C GLN A 341 -40.09 6.03 -32.12
N GLU A 342 -40.43 6.47 -30.91
CA GLU A 342 -39.44 6.95 -29.96
C GLU A 342 -38.73 5.74 -29.34
N VAL A 343 -37.41 5.72 -29.43
CA VAL A 343 -36.55 4.67 -28.91
C VAL A 343 -35.50 5.28 -28.01
N GLY A 344 -35.30 4.64 -26.87
CA GLY A 344 -34.40 5.12 -25.85
C GLY A 344 -34.71 4.47 -24.51
N ILE A 345 -33.67 4.18 -23.73
CA ILE A 345 -33.79 3.70 -22.37
C ILE A 345 -32.92 4.58 -21.46
N GLU A 346 -33.50 4.98 -20.33
CA GLU A 346 -32.76 5.55 -19.22
C GLU A 346 -32.11 4.42 -18.43
N GLN A 347 -30.78 4.37 -18.41
CA GLN A 347 -30.05 3.51 -17.48
C GLN A 347 -29.31 4.35 -16.45
N ASN A 348 -29.51 4.00 -15.18
CA ASN A 348 -28.72 4.52 -14.08
C ASN A 348 -27.63 3.49 -13.77
N ILE A 349 -26.39 3.83 -14.06
CA ILE A 349 -25.22 3.00 -13.75
C ILE A 349 -24.44 3.69 -12.64
N THR A 350 -24.35 3.04 -11.49
CA THR A 350 -23.58 3.55 -10.36
C THR A 350 -22.16 3.05 -10.47
N THR A 351 -21.24 3.97 -10.78
CA THR A 351 -19.80 3.72 -10.72
C THR A 351 -19.36 3.84 -9.26
N SER A 352 -18.79 2.79 -8.69
CA SER A 352 -18.28 2.81 -7.32
C SER A 352 -16.76 2.79 -7.31
N GLN A 353 -16.16 3.54 -6.39
CA GLN A 353 -14.75 3.48 -6.09
C GLN A 353 -14.57 3.07 -4.63
N THR A 354 -13.79 2.01 -4.39
CA THR A 354 -13.34 1.61 -3.06
C THR A 354 -11.84 1.82 -2.95
N VAL A 355 -11.39 2.50 -1.90
CA VAL A 355 -9.97 2.73 -1.63
C VAL A 355 -9.54 1.89 -0.43
N GLY A 356 -8.51 1.07 -0.64
CA GLY A 356 -7.83 0.28 0.38
C GLY A 356 -6.35 0.68 0.54
N TRP A 357 -5.77 0.36 1.69
CA TRP A 357 -4.38 0.68 2.03
C TRP A 357 -3.59 -0.58 2.36
N ASN A 358 -2.38 -0.67 1.80
CA ASN A 358 -1.44 -1.76 2.08
C ASN A 358 -0.37 -1.32 3.11
N SER A 359 -0.11 -0.02 3.21
CA SER A 359 0.86 0.57 4.14
C SER A 359 0.23 1.58 5.11
N SER A 360 0.71 1.62 6.36
CA SER A 360 0.41 2.67 7.34
C SER A 360 1.60 3.55 7.66
N ILE A 361 1.31 4.80 8.01
CA ILE A 361 2.20 5.56 8.90
C ILE A 361 1.81 5.24 10.34
N SER A 362 2.81 4.93 11.17
CA SER A 362 2.66 4.70 12.59
C SER A 362 3.74 5.48 13.33
N VAL A 363 3.35 6.41 14.20
CA VAL A 363 4.27 7.21 15.01
C VAL A 363 3.91 7.08 16.49
N ALA A 364 4.88 7.20 17.38
CA ALA A 364 4.60 7.28 18.81
C ALA A 364 4.17 8.71 19.17
N THR A 365 3.00 8.86 19.77
CA THR A 365 2.42 10.15 20.14
C THR A 365 1.55 10.02 21.40
N ARG A 366 1.36 11.13 22.10
CA ARG A 366 0.43 11.26 23.23
C ARG A 366 -0.99 11.61 22.78
N ASN A 367 -1.12 12.15 21.58
CA ASN A 367 -2.38 12.64 21.03
C ASN A 367 -2.78 11.83 19.79
N THR A 368 -4.08 11.60 19.63
CA THR A 368 -4.67 11.05 18.40
C THR A 368 -4.63 12.13 17.31
N PHE A 369 -3.97 11.84 16.20
CA PHE A 369 -3.97 12.69 15.01
C PHE A 369 -4.78 12.02 13.90
N GLY A 370 -5.72 12.75 13.30
CA GLY A 370 -6.47 12.29 12.14
C GLY A 370 -6.32 13.28 11.00
N ALA A 371 -6.09 12.80 9.79
CA ALA A 371 -6.16 13.61 8.57
C ALA A 371 -7.28 13.06 7.67
N GLU A 372 -7.72 13.81 6.67
CA GLU A 372 -8.53 13.27 5.57
C GLU A 372 -7.66 13.29 4.31
N VAL A 373 -7.55 12.17 3.57
CA VAL A 373 -6.65 12.04 2.41
C VAL A 373 -7.42 11.65 1.17
N THR A 374 -7.73 12.63 0.32
CA THR A 374 -8.37 12.38 -0.97
C THR A 374 -7.43 11.66 -1.96
N VAL A 375 -7.98 10.66 -2.67
CA VAL A 375 -7.30 9.84 -3.68
C VAL A 375 -8.19 9.77 -4.93
N GLY A 376 -8.03 10.73 -5.85
CA GLY A 376 -8.68 10.70 -7.15
C GLY A 376 -7.98 9.72 -8.10
N VAL A 377 -8.72 8.94 -8.89
CA VAL A 377 -8.15 7.87 -9.73
C VAL A 377 -8.46 8.11 -11.20
N SER A 378 -7.49 7.79 -12.08
CA SER A 378 -7.71 7.81 -13.52
C SER A 378 -7.10 6.56 -14.15
N ALA A 379 -7.85 5.91 -15.04
CA ALA A 379 -7.40 4.75 -15.80
C ALA A 379 -7.61 4.96 -17.30
N GLU A 380 -6.65 4.53 -18.11
CA GLU A 380 -6.83 4.46 -19.56
C GLU A 380 -7.54 3.14 -19.92
N ALA A 381 -8.55 3.18 -20.78
CA ALA A 381 -9.40 2.04 -21.14
C ALA A 381 -9.73 2.03 -22.64
N SER A 382 -10.39 0.99 -23.14
CA SER A 382 -10.82 0.91 -24.55
C SER A 382 -12.27 0.47 -24.64
N PHE A 383 -13.11 1.29 -25.26
CA PHE A 383 -14.52 0.99 -25.47
C PHE A 383 -14.81 0.97 -26.96
N PHE A 384 -15.53 -0.05 -27.43
CA PHE A 384 -15.95 -0.22 -28.82
C PHE A 384 -14.81 -0.14 -29.85
N GLY A 385 -13.61 -0.64 -29.49
CA GLY A 385 -12.41 -0.60 -30.34
C GLY A 385 -11.67 0.75 -30.34
N VAL A 386 -12.13 1.72 -29.56
CA VAL A 386 -11.56 3.06 -29.47
C VAL A 386 -10.95 3.26 -28.09
N GLY A 387 -9.66 3.61 -28.05
CA GLY A 387 -8.99 3.99 -26.81
C GLY A 387 -9.63 5.27 -26.24
N ALA A 388 -10.07 5.19 -24.99
CA ALA A 388 -10.67 6.28 -24.24
C ALA A 388 -10.09 6.34 -22.82
N SER A 389 -9.95 7.52 -22.25
CA SER A 389 -9.54 7.66 -20.85
C SER A 389 -10.78 7.79 -19.97
N ALA A 390 -10.92 6.93 -18.97
CA ALA A 390 -11.97 7.01 -17.96
C ALA A 390 -11.37 7.52 -16.64
N SER A 391 -11.76 8.71 -16.22
CA SER A 391 -11.34 9.30 -14.94
C SER A 391 -12.50 9.32 -13.96
N VAL A 392 -12.31 8.77 -12.77
CA VAL A 392 -13.30 8.77 -11.68
C VAL A 392 -12.59 9.26 -10.42
N GLU A 393 -13.00 10.42 -9.90
CA GLU A 393 -12.45 10.95 -8.65
C GLU A 393 -13.29 10.50 -7.45
N ALA A 394 -12.67 9.87 -6.45
CA ALA A 394 -13.24 9.72 -5.11
C ALA A 394 -12.35 10.33 -4.03
N SER A 395 -12.97 10.63 -2.89
CA SER A 395 -12.26 11.02 -1.67
C SER A 395 -12.34 9.90 -0.66
N ALA A 396 -11.18 9.42 -0.21
CA ALA A 396 -11.07 8.55 0.96
C ALA A 396 -10.67 9.39 2.18
N SER A 397 -11.04 8.97 3.38
CA SER A 397 -10.49 9.55 4.62
C SER A 397 -9.34 8.66 5.10
N TYR A 398 -8.24 9.25 5.56
CA TYR A 398 -7.11 8.51 6.13
C TYR A 398 -6.79 9.04 7.53
N GLU A 399 -7.23 8.31 8.54
CA GLU A 399 -6.91 8.60 9.92
C GLU A 399 -5.56 7.96 10.33
N PHE A 400 -4.66 8.74 10.93
CA PHE A 400 -3.30 8.32 11.31
C PHE A 400 -3.12 8.28 12.83
N SER A 401 -3.78 7.35 13.54
CA SER A 401 -3.63 7.29 15.01
C SER A 401 -2.80 6.09 15.48
N ARG A 402 -1.86 6.35 16.40
CA ARG A 402 -1.31 5.33 17.30
C ARG A 402 -1.18 5.88 18.72
N GLU A 403 -2.07 5.43 19.60
CA GLU A 403 -1.85 5.51 21.04
C GLU A 403 -0.80 4.46 21.43
N VAL A 404 0.08 4.79 22.37
CA VAL A 404 1.27 4.00 22.76
C VAL A 404 0.93 2.55 23.18
N THR A 405 -0.33 2.30 23.54
CA THR A 405 -0.86 1.01 24.01
C THR A 405 -1.70 0.25 23.00
N GLU A 406 -2.06 0.81 21.83
CA GLU A 406 -2.87 0.12 20.83
C GLU A 406 -2.02 -0.41 19.67
N SER A 407 -2.17 -1.72 19.41
CA SER A 407 -1.60 -2.40 18.25
C SER A 407 -2.10 -1.76 16.96
N ARG A 408 -1.18 -1.30 16.11
CA ARG A 408 -1.34 -0.91 14.68
C ARG A 408 -2.66 -0.20 14.34
N GLY A 409 -2.58 1.08 13.93
CA GLY A 409 -3.74 1.81 13.41
C GLY A 409 -4.60 0.92 12.51
N ARG A 410 -5.86 0.71 12.90
CA ARG A 410 -6.81 -0.11 12.15
C ARG A 410 -7.31 0.70 10.98
N PHE A 411 -7.05 0.21 9.78
CA PHE A 411 -7.46 0.82 8.53
C PHE A 411 -8.96 0.63 8.31
N GLY A 412 -9.64 1.70 7.94
CA GLY A 412 -10.95 1.63 7.31
C GLY A 412 -10.78 1.60 5.80
N GLU A 413 -11.48 0.71 5.11
CA GLU A 413 -11.79 0.89 3.70
C GLU A 413 -12.77 2.06 3.57
N ALA A 414 -12.55 2.92 2.59
CA ALA A 414 -13.47 4.00 2.27
C ALA A 414 -14.07 3.76 0.90
N THR A 415 -15.40 3.67 0.83
CA THR A 415 -16.15 3.54 -0.42
C THR A 415 -16.84 4.85 -0.74
N SER A 416 -16.73 5.29 -1.98
CA SER A 416 -17.49 6.39 -2.56
C SER A 416 -18.23 5.89 -3.79
N GLU A 417 -19.46 6.36 -3.98
CA GLU A 417 -20.29 6.00 -5.12
C GLU A 417 -20.65 7.25 -5.91
N VAL A 418 -20.53 7.18 -7.24
CA VAL A 418 -20.98 8.21 -8.17
C VAL A 418 -22.01 7.59 -9.09
N SER A 419 -23.25 8.06 -9.01
CA SER A 419 -24.31 7.61 -9.91
C SER A 419 -24.27 8.42 -11.20
N ASN A 420 -24.08 7.73 -12.33
CA ASN A 420 -24.15 8.32 -13.66
C ASN A 420 -25.47 7.87 -14.32
N SER A 421 -26.30 8.84 -14.73
CA SER A 421 -27.49 8.56 -15.53
C SER A 421 -27.17 8.73 -17.02
N TYR A 422 -27.33 7.65 -17.77
CA TYR A 422 -27.19 7.65 -19.22
C TYR A 422 -28.60 7.69 -19.82
N PHE A 423 -28.92 8.82 -20.46
CA PHE A 423 -30.18 9.03 -21.14
C PHE A 423 -29.93 9.27 -22.64
N SER A 424 -30.45 8.36 -23.46
CA SER A 424 -30.54 8.54 -24.91
C SER A 424 -31.98 8.28 -25.30
N SER A 425 -32.71 9.31 -25.74
CA SER A 425 -34.01 9.16 -26.42
C SER A 425 -33.90 9.80 -27.80
N ARG A 426 -34.38 9.08 -28.82
CA ARG A 426 -34.42 9.55 -30.20
C ARG A 426 -35.63 9.01 -30.94
N GLU A 427 -36.13 9.82 -31.85
CA GLU A 427 -37.23 9.46 -32.73
C GLU A 427 -36.68 8.74 -33.98
N VAL A 428 -37.10 7.51 -34.24
CA VAL A 428 -36.69 6.73 -35.41
C VAL A 428 -37.81 6.62 -36.42
N VAL A 429 -37.55 7.14 -37.61
CA VAL A 429 -38.49 7.18 -38.73
C VAL A 429 -38.17 6.03 -39.70
N VAL A 430 -39.11 5.10 -39.87
CA VAL A 430 -38.96 3.94 -40.76
C VAL A 430 -39.91 4.08 -41.96
N PRO A 431 -39.41 4.37 -43.17
CA PRO A 431 -40.25 4.45 -44.37
C PRO A 431 -40.94 3.11 -44.71
N SER A 432 -42.02 3.18 -45.49
CA SER A 432 -42.73 1.99 -45.99
C SER A 432 -41.80 1.05 -46.74
N GLY A 433 -41.86 -0.24 -46.42
CA GLY A 433 -41.03 -1.30 -47.00
C GLY A 433 -39.56 -1.26 -46.56
N ARG A 434 -39.23 -0.56 -45.46
CA ARG A 434 -37.88 -0.45 -44.91
C ARG A 434 -37.81 -1.01 -43.49
N ALA A 435 -36.57 -1.25 -43.05
CA ALA A 435 -36.27 -1.57 -41.67
C ALA A 435 -35.05 -0.77 -41.21
N SER A 436 -35.04 -0.42 -39.93
CA SER A 436 -33.94 0.28 -39.29
C SER A 436 -33.53 -0.51 -38.06
N LEU A 437 -32.27 -0.95 -38.02
CA LEU A 437 -31.66 -1.48 -36.81
C LEU A 437 -31.38 -0.31 -35.87
N VAL A 438 -31.84 -0.43 -34.64
CA VAL A 438 -31.62 0.53 -33.57
C VAL A 438 -31.03 -0.22 -32.39
N TYR A 439 -29.89 0.25 -31.89
CA TYR A 439 -29.36 -0.26 -30.64
C TYR A 439 -28.69 0.83 -29.80
N ASP A 440 -28.72 0.62 -28.49
CA ASP A 440 -28.00 1.36 -27.46
C ASP A 440 -27.18 0.34 -26.69
N ALA A 441 -25.89 0.28 -26.99
CA ALA A 441 -24.94 -0.62 -26.37
C ALA A 441 -24.17 0.07 -25.25
N TYR A 442 -23.84 -0.69 -24.22
CA TYR A 442 -23.05 -0.28 -23.06
C TYR A 442 -21.88 -1.23 -22.97
N GLN A 443 -20.68 -0.69 -22.78
CA GLN A 443 -19.52 -1.48 -22.43
C GLN A 443 -19.03 -1.09 -21.05
N THR A 444 -18.88 -2.09 -20.17
CA THR A 444 -18.61 -1.89 -18.75
C THR A 444 -17.37 -2.67 -18.33
N TYR A 445 -16.45 -1.98 -17.66
CA TYR A 445 -15.40 -2.63 -16.88
C TYR A 445 -15.83 -2.72 -15.40
N SER A 446 -15.66 -3.90 -14.84
CA SER A 446 -15.86 -4.19 -13.42
C SER A 446 -14.56 -4.65 -12.79
N ASP A 447 -14.43 -4.47 -11.47
CA ASP A 447 -13.28 -4.92 -10.68
C ASP A 447 -11.91 -4.43 -11.22
N VAL A 448 -11.84 -3.19 -11.70
CA VAL A 448 -10.59 -2.58 -12.15
C VAL A 448 -9.78 -2.15 -10.93
N VAL A 449 -8.67 -2.84 -10.68
CA VAL A 449 -7.77 -2.54 -9.56
C VAL A 449 -6.66 -1.61 -10.02
N VAL A 450 -6.59 -0.41 -9.45
CA VAL A 450 -5.58 0.61 -9.72
C VAL A 450 -4.66 0.76 -8.50
N PRO A 451 -3.44 0.20 -8.52
CA PRO A 451 -2.46 0.45 -7.48
C PRO A 451 -2.08 1.93 -7.46
N PHE A 452 -1.89 2.48 -6.26
CA PHE A 452 -1.42 3.84 -6.11
C PHE A 452 -0.47 3.99 -4.93
N VAL A 453 0.28 5.08 -4.96
CA VAL A 453 1.11 5.53 -3.85
C VAL A 453 0.76 6.98 -3.51
N LYS A 454 0.59 7.23 -2.20
CA LYS A 454 0.42 8.58 -1.65
C LYS A 454 1.70 9.01 -0.95
N ARG A 455 2.18 10.21 -1.26
CA ARG A 455 3.38 10.80 -0.66
C ARG A 455 3.03 11.80 0.42
N PHE A 456 3.83 11.78 1.48
CA PHE A 456 3.71 12.63 2.64
C PHE A 456 5.07 13.20 2.98
N ARG A 457 5.10 14.47 3.41
CA ARG A 457 6.25 15.06 4.08
C ARG A 457 5.99 15.05 5.58
N ILE A 458 6.95 14.53 6.33
CA ILE A 458 6.90 14.43 7.78
C ILE A 458 7.97 15.32 8.38
N LYS A 459 7.55 16.21 9.28
CA LYS A 459 8.43 16.98 10.16
C LYS A 459 8.16 16.60 11.61
N ALA A 460 9.14 16.84 12.47
CA ALA A 460 8.99 16.56 13.88
C ALA A 460 9.75 17.56 14.75
N ASN A 461 9.11 17.92 15.87
CA ASN A 461 9.69 18.78 16.90
C ASN A 461 9.75 18.03 18.22
N GLU A 462 10.85 18.19 18.95
CA GLU A 462 10.94 17.78 20.34
C GLU A 462 10.16 18.80 21.19
N ILE A 463 9.28 18.30 22.04
CA ILE A 463 8.47 19.09 22.95
C ILE A 463 8.82 18.78 24.41
N ASP A 464 8.54 19.71 25.31
CA ASP A 464 8.58 19.46 26.76
C ASP A 464 7.14 19.39 27.30
N PRO A 465 6.62 18.18 27.58
CA PRO A 465 5.27 18.01 28.12
C PRO A 465 5.07 18.70 29.47
N SER A 466 6.14 18.87 30.26
CA SER A 466 6.07 19.54 31.57
C SER A 466 5.86 21.06 31.43
N GLN A 467 6.09 21.62 30.23
CA GLN A 467 5.91 23.03 29.90
C GLN A 467 4.76 23.25 28.90
N GLY A 468 3.76 22.37 28.89
CA GLY A 468 2.60 22.49 27.99
C GLY A 468 2.98 22.29 26.53
N ASP A 469 3.79 21.26 26.25
CA ASP A 469 4.25 20.86 24.91
C ASP A 469 5.06 21.95 24.18
N ALA A 470 5.81 22.77 24.93
CA ALA A 470 6.68 23.78 24.34
C ALA A 470 7.76 23.14 23.47
N ILE A 471 7.95 23.63 22.24
CA ILE A 471 9.00 23.14 21.33
C ILE A 471 10.38 23.49 21.91
N ILE A 472 11.17 22.46 22.22
CA ILE A 472 12.53 22.56 22.76
C ILE A 472 13.61 22.18 21.73
N GLY A 473 13.22 21.69 20.56
CA GLY A 473 14.07 21.74 19.37
C GLY A 473 13.53 20.96 18.18
N ILE A 474 14.17 21.13 17.03
CA ILE A 474 13.75 20.51 15.76
C ILE A 474 14.49 19.20 15.58
N LEU A 475 13.81 18.13 15.17
CA LEU A 475 14.46 16.87 14.82
C LEU A 475 14.99 16.94 13.39
N ASP A 476 16.21 16.44 13.17
CA ASP A 476 16.73 16.25 11.82
C ASP A 476 16.06 15.06 11.11
N GLY A 477 16.15 15.04 9.78
CA GLY A 477 15.50 14.00 8.97
C GLY A 477 15.95 12.57 9.30
N GLN A 478 17.22 12.38 9.68
CA GLN A 478 17.76 11.05 9.96
C GLN A 478 17.28 10.52 11.32
N THR A 479 17.12 11.40 12.30
CA THR A 479 16.43 11.11 13.57
C THR A 479 14.97 10.77 13.31
N ILE A 480 14.27 11.54 12.46
CA ILE A 480 12.87 11.26 12.08
C ILE A 480 12.73 9.88 11.43
N ALA A 481 13.59 9.56 10.44
CA ALA A 481 13.62 8.25 9.78
C ALA A 481 13.81 7.10 10.78
N SER A 482 14.74 7.29 11.74
CA SER A 482 15.02 6.30 12.78
C SER A 482 13.82 6.05 13.69
N GLN A 483 13.06 7.10 14.04
CA GLN A 483 11.81 6.92 14.79
C GLN A 483 10.77 6.14 13.98
N PHE A 484 10.61 6.42 12.68
CA PHE A 484 9.70 5.66 11.80
C PHE A 484 10.09 4.17 11.73
N ASP A 485 11.38 3.87 11.60
CA ASP A 485 11.88 2.50 11.60
C ASP A 485 11.60 1.76 12.91
N MET A 486 11.79 2.42 14.05
CA MET A 486 11.49 1.87 15.38
C MET A 486 9.99 1.57 15.55
N MET A 487 9.14 2.43 14.99
CA MET A 487 7.69 2.25 15.02
C MET A 487 7.17 1.23 14.00
N GLN A 488 8.05 0.55 13.26
CA GLN A 488 7.70 -0.39 12.18
C GLN A 488 6.85 0.23 11.08
N PHE A 489 7.22 1.45 10.66
CA PHE A 489 6.70 1.99 9.42
C PHE A 489 6.88 0.98 8.27
N ASN A 490 5.79 0.66 7.58
CA ASN A 490 5.78 -0.32 6.49
C ASN A 490 5.52 0.32 5.12
N GLY A 491 5.63 1.65 5.01
CA GLY A 491 5.75 2.34 3.72
C GLY A 491 7.21 2.42 3.26
N VAL A 492 7.57 3.42 2.47
CA VAL A 492 8.95 3.67 2.02
C VAL A 492 9.38 5.10 2.38
N ILE A 493 10.59 5.26 2.92
CA ILE A 493 11.23 6.57 3.07
C ILE A 493 11.94 6.87 1.75
N GLN A 494 11.43 7.86 1.02
CA GLN A 494 11.88 8.25 -0.31
C GLN A 494 13.03 9.26 -0.24
N GLU A 495 12.95 10.20 0.70
CA GLU A 495 13.93 11.26 0.89
C GLU A 495 14.13 11.55 2.37
N ILE A 496 15.38 11.81 2.75
CA ILE A 496 15.76 12.29 4.08
C ILE A 496 16.35 13.70 3.90
N GLY A 497 15.56 14.71 4.25
CA GLY A 497 15.97 16.11 4.26
C GLY A 497 16.70 16.51 5.54
N SER A 498 17.00 17.80 5.68
CA SER A 498 17.67 18.33 6.89
C SER A 498 16.81 18.25 8.15
N ASP A 499 15.50 18.50 8.02
CA ASP A 499 14.51 18.64 9.10
C ASP A 499 13.19 17.90 8.77
N PHE A 500 13.20 17.04 7.75
CA PHE A 500 12.02 16.30 7.29
C PHE A 500 12.42 14.96 6.67
N ILE A 501 11.43 14.08 6.54
CA ILE A 501 11.48 12.96 5.60
C ILE A 501 10.30 13.03 4.64
N GLU A 502 10.47 12.48 3.45
CA GLU A 502 9.35 12.17 2.57
C GLU A 502 9.11 10.67 2.59
N VAL A 503 7.87 10.29 2.88
CA VAL A 503 7.45 8.91 2.91
C VAL A 503 6.35 8.66 1.92
N SER A 504 6.25 7.41 1.48
CA SER A 504 5.22 6.97 0.59
C SER A 504 4.51 5.75 1.17
N VAL A 505 3.18 5.75 1.10
CA VAL A 505 2.34 4.62 1.51
C VAL A 505 1.56 4.12 0.29
N SER A 506 1.58 2.80 0.12
CA SER A 506 0.90 2.11 -0.97
C SER A 506 -0.54 1.77 -0.59
N GLY A 507 -1.41 1.81 -1.60
CA GLY A 507 -2.79 1.39 -1.52
C GLY A 507 -3.29 0.96 -2.90
N TYR A 508 -4.56 0.59 -2.96
CA TYR A 508 -5.24 0.21 -4.19
C TYR A 508 -6.61 0.88 -4.24
N SER A 509 -7.07 1.18 -5.45
CA SER A 509 -8.43 1.62 -5.70
C SER A 509 -9.12 0.61 -6.60
N THR A 510 -10.27 0.09 -6.18
CA THR A 510 -11.12 -0.73 -7.02
C THR A 510 -12.19 0.15 -7.62
N LEU A 511 -12.22 0.22 -8.95
CA LEU A 511 -13.26 0.89 -9.72
C LEU A 511 -14.20 -0.18 -10.28
N ASP A 512 -15.48 -0.04 -9.99
CA ASP A 512 -16.52 -0.92 -10.52
C ASP A 512 -17.53 -0.11 -11.33
N ASN A 513 -18.05 -0.73 -12.38
CA ASN A 513 -19.00 -0.18 -13.34
C ASN A 513 -18.48 1.10 -14.06
N ILE A 514 -17.25 1.06 -14.57
CA ILE A 514 -16.77 2.08 -15.52
C ILE A 514 -17.42 1.80 -16.87
N VAL A 515 -18.26 2.71 -17.35
CA VAL A 515 -19.09 2.47 -18.53
C VAL A 515 -18.90 3.54 -19.60
N ASP A 516 -18.95 3.11 -20.87
CA ASP A 516 -19.16 3.99 -22.03
C ASP A 516 -20.33 3.45 -22.88
N THR A 517 -20.92 4.33 -23.68
CA THR A 517 -22.15 4.02 -24.42
C THR A 517 -22.02 4.33 -25.90
N ARG A 518 -22.65 3.50 -26.73
CA ARG A 518 -22.77 3.72 -28.16
C ARG A 518 -24.20 3.52 -28.62
N SER A 519 -24.75 4.58 -29.21
CA SER A 519 -26.08 4.60 -29.82
C SER A 519 -25.96 4.64 -31.34
N GLU A 520 -26.63 3.72 -32.05
CA GLU A 520 -26.65 3.71 -33.51
C GLU A 520 -28.07 3.47 -34.07
N VAL A 521 -28.33 4.05 -35.24
CA VAL A 521 -29.48 3.76 -36.10
C VAL A 521 -28.95 3.55 -37.51
N ARG A 522 -29.22 2.39 -38.11
CA ARG A 522 -28.81 2.10 -39.48
C ARG A 522 -29.89 1.37 -40.26
N ASP A 523 -30.01 1.66 -41.55
CA ASP A 523 -30.94 0.97 -42.42
C ASP A 523 -30.50 -0.47 -42.70
N VAL A 524 -31.45 -1.40 -42.61
CA VAL A 524 -31.23 -2.83 -42.88
C VAL A 524 -32.33 -3.36 -43.81
N ALA A 525 -32.13 -4.57 -44.36
CA ALA A 525 -33.11 -5.19 -45.24
C ALA A 525 -34.40 -5.54 -44.46
N ALA A 526 -35.56 -5.09 -44.97
CA ALA A 526 -36.85 -5.25 -44.29
C ALA A 526 -37.42 -6.66 -44.33
N ASN A 527 -37.02 -7.46 -45.34
CA ASN A 527 -37.48 -8.84 -45.55
C ASN A 527 -38.99 -9.05 -45.31
N CYS A 528 -39.82 -8.09 -45.75
CA CYS A 528 -41.27 -8.22 -45.67
C CYS A 528 -41.70 -9.41 -46.52
N GLU A 529 -42.20 -10.48 -45.89
CA GLU A 529 -42.85 -11.58 -46.61
C GLU A 529 -44.10 -11.00 -47.30
N GLY A 530 -44.13 -11.14 -48.64
CA GLY A 530 -45.25 -10.72 -49.48
C GLY A 530 -46.30 -11.79 -49.62
#